data_AF-A0A8H4MCD8-F1
#
_entry.id   AF-A0A8H4MCD8-F1
#
_cell.length_a   1.000
_cell.length_b   1.000
_cell.length_c   1.000
_cell.angle_alpha   90.00
_cell.angle_beta   90.00
_cell.angle_gamma   90.00
#
_symmetry.space_group_name_H-M   'P 1'
#
loop_
_entity.id
_entity.type
_entity.pdbx_description
1 polymer ?
#
loop_
_entity_poly.entity_id
_entity_poly.type
_entity_poly.pdbx_seq_one_letter_code
_entity_poly.pdbx_strand_id
1 'polypeptide(L)'
;MFTAGRRYTCEIWAQHGLPCYSYRFNTVPADTNAITLGATHFEEVAFVFNNVIGTSMDSSSFAVTPSPREHRYGQLGQLMSRMWISFAGTHSPNNHHLKSFNTTWPQYTLDSPKNMVFDGNTTSFVEDDNWRKEALKLIIDRALDYSR
;
A
#
# COMPACT_ATOMS: atom_id res chain seq x y z
N MET A 1 14.56 1.49 -5.71
CA MET A 1 14.06 1.62 -7.09
C MET A 1 12.57 2.01 -7.14
N PHE A 2 11.68 1.39 -6.37
CA PHE A 2 10.22 1.59 -6.49
C PHE A 2 9.65 2.90 -5.90
N THR A 3 10.15 3.34 -4.73
CA THR A 3 9.53 4.45 -3.98
C THR A 3 9.65 5.80 -4.69
N ALA A 4 10.79 6.07 -5.32
CA ALA A 4 11.03 7.34 -6.04
C ALA A 4 10.06 7.49 -7.22
N GLY A 5 9.93 6.44 -8.04
CA GLY A 5 9.00 6.43 -9.18
C GLY A 5 7.55 6.62 -8.76
N ARG A 6 7.08 5.89 -7.73
CA ARG A 6 5.72 6.07 -7.18
C ARG A 6 5.47 7.53 -6.78
N ARG A 7 6.37 8.12 -5.97
CA ARG A 7 6.20 9.50 -5.49
C ARG A 7 6.14 10.47 -6.67
N TYR A 8 7.12 10.39 -7.57
CA TYR A 8 7.20 11.29 -8.71
C TYR A 8 5.95 11.21 -9.61
N THR A 9 5.43 10.01 -9.85
CA THR A 9 4.19 9.83 -10.62
C THR A 9 3.02 10.55 -9.94
N CYS A 10 2.81 10.39 -8.62
CA CYS A 10 1.72 11.11 -7.94
C CYS A 10 1.96 12.63 -7.91
N GLU A 11 3.19 13.10 -7.77
CA GLU A 11 3.52 14.53 -7.85
C GLU A 11 3.14 15.11 -9.22
N ILE A 12 3.52 14.44 -10.31
CA ILE A 12 3.19 14.84 -11.69
C ILE A 12 1.67 14.81 -11.91
N TRP A 13 0.98 13.75 -11.49
CA TRP A 13 -0.48 13.69 -11.64
C TRP A 13 -1.18 14.80 -10.87
N ALA A 14 -0.76 15.08 -9.64
CA ALA A 14 -1.31 16.17 -8.84
C ALA A 14 -1.05 17.55 -9.47
N GLN A 15 0.15 17.78 -10.04
CA GLN A 15 0.47 19.01 -10.79
C GLN A 15 -0.45 19.24 -11.99
N HIS A 16 -0.89 18.17 -12.64
CA HIS A 16 -1.81 18.21 -13.77
C HIS A 16 -3.29 18.09 -13.38
N GLY A 17 -3.62 18.16 -12.09
CA GLY A 17 -5.00 18.08 -11.61
C GLY A 17 -5.65 16.69 -11.77
N LEU A 18 -4.85 15.64 -11.98
CA LEU A 18 -5.33 14.26 -12.06
C LEU A 18 -5.42 13.64 -10.65
N PRO A 19 -6.54 13.00 -10.28
CA PRO A 19 -6.65 12.30 -9.01
C PRO A 19 -5.62 11.15 -8.88
N CYS A 20 -4.79 11.20 -7.84
CA CYS A 20 -3.87 10.11 -7.45
C CYS A 20 -4.20 9.67 -6.03
N TYR A 21 -4.09 8.36 -5.74
CA TYR A 21 -4.13 7.81 -4.39
C TYR A 21 -2.86 7.00 -4.18
N SER A 22 -2.11 7.32 -3.13
CA SER A 22 -0.84 6.65 -2.84
C SER A 22 -0.97 5.78 -1.59
N TYR A 23 -0.27 4.64 -1.57
CA TYR A 23 -0.20 3.78 -0.39
C TYR A 23 1.22 3.26 -0.12
N ARG A 24 1.40 2.77 1.10
CA ARG A 24 2.55 1.97 1.54
C ARG A 24 2.05 0.69 2.19
N PHE A 25 2.49 -0.45 1.66
CA PHE A 25 2.24 -1.73 2.31
C PHE A 25 3.27 -1.94 3.43
N ASN A 26 2.81 -2.25 4.63
CA ASN A 26 3.63 -2.39 5.84
C ASN A 26 3.28 -3.68 6.60
N THR A 27 3.08 -4.77 5.87
CA THR A 27 2.70 -6.06 6.46
C THR A 27 3.65 -7.12 5.94
N VAL A 28 4.18 -7.96 6.83
CA VAL A 28 5.07 -9.06 6.46
C VAL A 28 4.28 -10.37 6.49
N PRO A 29 4.05 -11.02 5.33
CA PRO A 29 3.36 -12.30 5.22
C PRO A 29 4.02 -13.47 5.97
N ALA A 30 3.28 -14.57 6.09
CA ALA A 30 3.72 -15.78 6.81
C ALA A 30 4.99 -16.44 6.24
N ASP A 31 5.20 -16.36 4.93
CA ASP A 31 6.30 -16.97 4.19
C ASP A 31 7.55 -16.07 4.09
N THR A 32 7.52 -14.89 4.73
CA THR A 32 8.61 -13.91 4.66
C THR A 32 9.29 -13.72 6.02
N ASN A 33 10.62 -13.72 6.03
CA ASN A 33 11.39 -13.42 7.23
C ASN A 33 11.32 -11.92 7.59
N ALA A 34 10.54 -11.59 8.62
CA ALA A 34 10.35 -10.22 9.06
C ALA A 34 11.61 -9.49 9.56
N ILE A 35 12.63 -10.22 10.02
CA ILE A 35 13.87 -9.62 10.55
C ILE A 35 14.82 -9.27 9.42
N THR A 36 14.99 -10.16 8.45
CA THR A 36 16.00 -10.00 7.40
C THR A 36 15.47 -9.33 6.13
N LEU A 37 14.17 -9.47 5.84
CA LEU A 37 13.56 -9.00 4.59
C LEU A 37 12.59 -7.84 4.80
N GLY A 38 11.77 -7.91 5.85
CA GLY A 38 10.67 -6.95 6.05
C GLY A 38 9.56 -7.16 5.02
N ALA A 39 8.86 -6.07 4.65
CA ALA A 39 7.80 -6.12 3.64
C ALA A 39 8.41 -5.91 2.25
N THR A 40 8.57 -6.98 1.48
CA THR A 40 9.24 -6.95 0.18
C THR A 40 8.27 -6.79 -1.00
N HIS A 41 8.84 -6.72 -2.21
CA HIS A 41 8.07 -6.60 -3.44
C HIS A 41 7.15 -7.82 -3.62
N PHE A 42 5.94 -7.62 -4.14
CA PHE A 42 4.90 -8.62 -4.45
C PHE A 42 4.05 -9.09 -3.26
N GLU A 43 4.49 -8.88 -2.02
CA GLU A 43 3.80 -9.39 -0.83
C GLU A 43 2.38 -8.84 -0.63
N GLU A 44 2.08 -7.65 -1.14
CA GLU A 44 0.76 -7.04 -1.02
C GLU A 44 -0.30 -7.72 -1.91
N VAL A 45 0.14 -8.42 -2.96
CA VAL A 45 -0.74 -8.99 -3.99
C VAL A 45 -1.78 -9.93 -3.38
N ALA A 46 -1.38 -10.81 -2.45
CA ALA A 46 -2.30 -11.72 -1.77
C ALA A 46 -3.42 -10.97 -1.01
N PHE A 47 -3.12 -9.78 -0.47
CA PHE A 47 -4.08 -8.94 0.25
C PHE A 47 -4.99 -8.16 -0.69
N VAL A 48 -4.46 -7.65 -1.81
CA VAL A 48 -5.26 -7.02 -2.88
C VAL A 48 -6.33 -7.97 -3.40
N PHE A 49 -5.96 -9.23 -3.63
CA PHE A 49 -6.88 -10.26 -4.11
C PHE A 49 -7.71 -10.93 -3.01
N ASN A 50 -7.45 -10.60 -1.73
CA ASN A 50 -8.02 -11.30 -0.58
C ASN A 50 -7.89 -12.84 -0.71
N ASN A 51 -6.73 -13.31 -1.18
CA ASN A 51 -6.44 -14.72 -1.43
C ASN A 51 -6.07 -15.45 -0.13
N VAL A 52 -7.01 -15.49 0.82
CA VAL A 52 -6.77 -16.00 2.19
C VAL A 52 -6.30 -17.46 2.20
N ILE A 53 -6.80 -18.29 1.29
CA ILE A 53 -6.46 -19.72 1.21
C ILE A 53 -5.09 -19.93 0.53
N GLY A 54 -4.57 -18.94 -0.20
CA GLY A 54 -3.31 -19.07 -0.94
C GLY A 54 -3.45 -19.89 -2.22
N THR A 55 -4.59 -19.79 -2.92
CA THR A 55 -4.79 -20.50 -4.20
C THR A 55 -3.67 -20.14 -5.18
N SER A 56 -3.05 -21.16 -5.77
CA SER A 56 -1.91 -21.05 -6.70
C SER A 56 -0.61 -20.49 -6.08
N MET A 57 -0.48 -20.53 -4.75
CA MET A 57 0.73 -20.19 -4.01
C MET A 57 1.24 -21.41 -3.22
N ASP A 58 2.53 -21.45 -2.89
CA ASP A 58 3.13 -22.53 -2.09
C ASP A 58 2.56 -22.57 -0.65
N SER A 59 2.17 -21.40 -0.13
CA SER A 59 1.52 -21.26 1.17
C SER A 59 0.64 -20.00 1.23
N SER A 60 -0.22 -19.92 2.23
CA SER A 60 -1.03 -18.72 2.46
C SER A 60 -0.20 -17.63 3.14
N SER A 61 -0.14 -16.45 2.52
CA SER A 61 0.41 -15.22 3.10
C SER A 61 -0.25 -14.81 4.43
N PHE A 62 -1.45 -15.34 4.72
CA PHE A 62 -2.25 -15.04 5.91
C PHE A 62 -2.00 -16.01 7.07
N ALA A 63 -1.27 -17.12 6.85
CA ALA A 63 -1.03 -18.17 7.84
C ALA A 63 -0.01 -17.76 8.94
N VAL A 64 -0.20 -16.57 9.52
CA VAL A 64 0.66 -15.98 10.54
C VAL A 64 0.19 -16.36 11.94
N THR A 65 1.14 -16.50 12.87
CA THR A 65 0.86 -16.75 14.28
C THR A 65 1.11 -15.49 15.13
N PRO A 66 0.43 -15.35 16.29
CA PRO A 66 -0.67 -16.19 16.79
C PRO A 66 -2.02 -15.91 16.08
N SER A 67 -3.05 -16.70 16.32
CA SER A 67 -4.39 -16.58 15.69
C SER A 67 -5.00 -15.15 15.68
N PRO A 68 -4.85 -14.31 16.73
CA PRO A 68 -5.29 -12.91 16.65
C PRO A 68 -4.59 -12.06 15.57
N ARG A 69 -3.37 -12.45 15.14
CA ARG A 69 -2.66 -11.82 14.03
C ARG A 69 -3.23 -12.27 12.69
N GLU A 70 -3.52 -13.56 12.52
CA GLU A 70 -4.20 -14.10 11.34
C GLU A 70 -5.54 -13.41 11.09
N HIS A 71 -6.35 -13.22 12.15
CA HIS A 71 -7.61 -12.48 12.03
C HIS A 71 -7.42 -11.04 11.55
N ARG A 72 -6.41 -10.32 12.04
CA ARG A 72 -6.09 -8.96 11.57
C ARG A 72 -5.62 -8.96 10.12
N TYR A 73 -4.88 -9.98 9.69
CA TYR A 73 -4.45 -10.10 8.31
C TYR A 73 -5.65 -10.35 7.39
N GLY A 74 -6.59 -11.19 7.80
CA GLY A 74 -7.86 -11.38 7.09
C GLY A 74 -8.68 -10.08 6.99
N GLN A 75 -8.75 -9.28 8.06
CA GLN A 75 -9.40 -7.97 8.03
C GLN A 75 -8.68 -7.00 7.09
N LEU A 76 -7.35 -7.02 7.05
CA LEU A 76 -6.54 -6.21 6.14
C LEU A 76 -6.78 -6.61 4.68
N GLY A 77 -6.80 -7.92 4.37
CA GLY A 77 -7.10 -8.42 3.02
C GLY A 77 -8.50 -8.01 2.57
N GLN A 78 -9.49 -8.09 3.45
CA GLN A 78 -10.84 -7.61 3.17
C GLN A 78 -10.86 -6.08 2.93
N LEU A 79 -10.13 -5.30 3.73
CA LEU A 79 -10.02 -3.86 3.58
C LEU A 79 -9.42 -3.48 2.22
N MET A 80 -8.25 -4.03 1.90
CA MET A 80 -7.56 -3.77 0.64
C MET A 80 -8.42 -4.18 -0.54
N SER A 81 -8.88 -5.43 -0.61
CA SER A 81 -9.72 -5.88 -1.73
C SER A 81 -10.94 -5.00 -1.96
N ARG A 82 -11.64 -4.59 -0.90
CA ARG A 82 -12.81 -3.70 -1.03
C ARG A 82 -12.45 -2.28 -1.46
N MET A 83 -11.32 -1.73 -1.00
CA MET A 83 -10.84 -0.43 -1.46
C MET A 83 -10.44 -0.45 -2.95
N TRP A 84 -9.81 -1.53 -3.42
CA TRP A 84 -9.46 -1.68 -4.84
C TRP A 84 -10.72 -1.82 -5.72
N ILE A 85 -11.69 -2.65 -5.32
CA ILE A 85 -12.97 -2.77 -6.03
C ILE A 85 -13.73 -1.44 -6.03
N SER A 86 -13.74 -0.74 -4.88
CA SER A 86 -14.33 0.59 -4.77
C SER A 86 -13.69 1.55 -5.76
N PHE A 87 -12.36 1.60 -5.83
CA PHE A 87 -11.65 2.47 -6.76
C PHE A 87 -11.99 2.12 -8.23
N ALA A 88 -11.99 0.84 -8.59
CA ALA A 88 -12.34 0.39 -9.93
C ALA A 88 -13.79 0.75 -10.33
N GLY A 89 -14.74 0.63 -9.39
CA GLY A 89 -16.16 0.87 -9.67
C GLY A 89 -16.62 2.32 -9.50
N THR A 90 -15.91 3.13 -8.72
CA THR A 90 -16.37 4.48 -8.31
C THR A 90 -15.33 5.59 -8.45
N HIS A 91 -14.12 5.24 -8.89
CA HIS A 91 -12.96 6.15 -8.95
C HIS A 91 -12.53 6.71 -7.58
N SER A 92 -13.00 6.10 -6.49
CA SER A 92 -12.61 6.42 -5.11
C SER A 92 -12.42 5.13 -4.32
N PRO A 93 -11.35 4.98 -3.53
CA PRO A 93 -11.17 3.82 -2.66
C PRO A 93 -12.13 3.84 -1.44
N ASN A 94 -12.84 4.94 -1.20
CA ASN A 94 -13.56 5.20 0.05
C ASN A 94 -15.02 4.68 0.06
N ASN A 95 -15.54 4.15 -1.06
CA ASN A 95 -16.86 3.51 -1.10
C ASN A 95 -16.78 2.01 -0.75
N HIS A 96 -15.88 1.64 0.17
CA HIS A 96 -15.63 0.26 0.55
C HIS A 96 -16.67 -0.30 1.55
N HIS A 97 -17.55 0.52 2.14
CA HIS A 97 -18.64 0.12 3.06
C HIS A 97 -18.24 -0.83 4.23
N LEU A 98 -17.03 -0.73 4.76
CA LEU A 98 -16.63 -1.48 5.96
C LEU A 98 -16.87 -0.62 7.20
N LYS A 99 -17.79 -1.04 8.08
CA LYS A 99 -18.08 -0.31 9.33
C LYS A 99 -16.92 -0.33 10.33
N SER A 100 -16.04 -1.34 10.22
CA SER A 100 -14.87 -1.50 11.08
C SER A 100 -13.72 -0.55 10.74
N PHE A 101 -13.80 0.18 9.62
CA PHE A 101 -12.74 1.08 9.16
C PHE A 101 -13.34 2.41 8.72
N ASN A 102 -13.01 3.48 9.47
CA ASN A 102 -13.57 4.82 9.26
C ASN A 102 -12.54 5.84 8.78
N THR A 103 -11.31 5.41 8.48
CA THR A 103 -10.26 6.31 8.00
C THR A 103 -10.42 6.53 6.50
N THR A 104 -10.50 7.80 6.09
CA THR A 104 -10.51 8.15 4.66
C THR A 104 -9.11 7.99 4.07
N TRP A 105 -9.00 7.34 2.92
CA TRP A 105 -7.81 7.40 2.07
C TRP A 105 -7.87 8.70 1.24
N PRO A 106 -7.08 9.73 1.57
CA PRO A 106 -7.15 11.01 0.90
C PRO A 106 -6.55 10.93 -0.51
N GLN A 107 -7.07 11.76 -1.41
CA GLN A 107 -6.39 12.05 -2.67
C GLN A 107 -5.04 12.73 -2.37
N TYR A 108 -4.01 12.34 -3.11
CA TYR A 108 -2.70 12.93 -3.05
C TYR A 108 -2.71 14.36 -3.58
N THR A 109 -2.12 15.30 -2.85
CA THR A 109 -1.92 16.68 -3.29
C THR A 109 -0.48 17.13 -3.01
N LEU A 110 -0.02 18.17 -3.71
CA LEU A 110 1.32 18.72 -3.52
C LEU A 110 1.49 19.39 -2.15
N ASP A 111 0.42 20.06 -1.67
CA ASP A 111 0.44 20.76 -0.37
C ASP A 111 0.31 19.80 0.81
N SER A 112 -0.34 18.66 0.62
CA SER A 112 -0.55 17.64 1.65
C SER A 112 -0.38 16.24 1.06
N PRO A 113 0.87 15.84 0.73
CA PRO A 113 1.14 14.55 0.14
C PRO A 113 1.00 13.46 1.21
N LYS A 114 0.11 12.50 0.98
CA LYS A 114 -0.27 11.46 1.95
C LYS A 114 -0.23 10.07 1.35
N ASN A 115 0.04 9.06 2.19
CA ASN A 115 -0.12 7.65 1.85
C ASN A 115 -1.18 7.01 2.77
N MET A 116 -1.97 6.08 2.24
CA MET A 116 -2.62 5.06 3.07
C MET A 116 -1.59 3.98 3.44
N VAL A 117 -1.45 3.67 4.71
CA VAL A 117 -0.58 2.59 5.21
C VAL A 117 -1.42 1.36 5.47
N PHE A 118 -1.13 0.29 4.73
CA PHE A 118 -1.75 -1.01 4.94
C PHE A 118 -0.90 -1.85 5.91
N ASP A 119 -1.33 -1.85 7.17
CA ASP A 119 -0.62 -2.47 8.29
C ASP A 119 -1.47 -3.59 8.91
N GLY A 120 -0.89 -4.77 9.08
CA GLY A 120 -1.53 -5.95 9.68
C GLY A 120 -1.21 -6.13 11.17
N ASN A 121 -0.29 -5.35 11.72
CA ASN A 121 0.08 -5.34 13.14
C ASN A 121 -0.68 -4.27 13.93
N THR A 122 -1.16 -3.21 13.28
CA THR A 122 -2.05 -2.20 13.86
C THR A 122 -3.23 -1.93 12.92
N THR A 123 -4.12 -1.00 13.29
CA THR A 123 -5.13 -0.49 12.36
C THR A 123 -4.43 0.34 11.28
N SER A 124 -4.75 0.07 10.01
CA SER A 124 -4.27 0.87 8.87
C SER A 124 -4.59 2.36 9.03
N PHE A 125 -3.70 3.24 8.57
CA PHE A 125 -3.76 4.67 8.89
C PHE A 125 -3.20 5.53 7.76
N VAL A 126 -3.41 6.85 7.83
CA VAL A 126 -2.84 7.80 6.87
C VAL A 126 -1.54 8.38 7.42
N GLU A 127 -0.50 8.42 6.60
CA GLU A 127 0.78 9.05 6.92
C GLU A 127 1.13 10.17 5.94
N ASP A 128 2.05 11.05 6.34
CA ASP A 128 2.70 11.97 5.41
C ASP A 128 3.63 11.20 4.45
N ASP A 129 3.57 11.52 3.17
CA ASP A 129 4.55 11.03 2.20
C ASP A 129 5.85 11.86 2.28
N ASN A 130 6.51 11.81 3.44
CA ASN A 130 7.71 12.59 3.75
C ASN A 130 8.99 11.76 3.94
N TRP A 131 8.89 10.44 3.81
CA TRP A 131 10.03 9.55 3.95
C TRP A 131 11.13 9.86 2.92
N ARG A 132 12.37 10.04 3.40
CA ARG A 132 13.60 10.29 2.62
C ARG A 132 13.43 11.25 1.44
N LYS A 133 12.70 12.35 1.62
CA LYS A 133 12.36 13.33 0.57
C LYS A 133 13.57 13.74 -0.27
N GLU A 134 14.67 14.11 0.37
CA GLU A 134 15.87 14.62 -0.28
C GLU A 134 16.57 13.54 -1.11
N ALA A 135 16.69 12.33 -0.55
CA ALA A 135 17.33 11.21 -1.25
C ALA A 135 16.49 10.70 -2.42
N LEU A 136 15.15 10.66 -2.28
CA LEU A 136 14.26 10.31 -3.38
C LEU A 136 14.27 11.38 -4.47
N LYS A 137 14.31 12.67 -4.10
CA LYS A 137 14.48 13.77 -5.04
C LYS A 137 15.77 13.65 -5.84
N LEU A 138 16.89 13.30 -5.19
CA LEU A 138 18.14 13.06 -5.91
C LEU A 138 18.00 11.96 -6.98
N ILE A 139 17.31 10.86 -6.67
CA ILE A 139 17.05 9.78 -7.64
C ILE A 139 16.21 10.28 -8.81
N ILE A 140 15.17 11.08 -8.53
CA ILE A 140 14.28 11.65 -9.55
C ILE A 140 15.05 12.61 -10.46
N ASP A 141 15.75 13.58 -9.88
CA ASP A 141 16.47 14.63 -10.62
C ASP A 141 17.60 14.04 -11.48
N ARG A 142 18.15 12.89 -11.09
CA ARG A 142 19.27 12.21 -11.77
C ARG A 142 18.85 11.02 -12.61
N ALA A 143 17.55 10.76 -12.77
CA ALA A 143 17.07 9.54 -13.44
C ALA A 143 17.63 9.39 -14.87
N LEU A 144 17.76 10.49 -15.62
CA LEU A 144 18.29 10.50 -16.98
C LEU A 144 19.81 10.33 -17.04
N ASP A 145 20.54 10.67 -15.97
CA ASP A 145 22.00 10.46 -15.91
C ASP A 145 22.35 8.96 -15.95
N TYR A 146 21.37 8.09 -15.66
CA TYR A 146 21.51 6.63 -15.61
C TYR A 146 20.57 5.90 -16.58
N SER A 147 19.80 6.61 -17.41
CA SER A 147 19.01 5.97 -18.46
C SER A 147 19.96 5.47 -19.56
N ARG A 148 19.96 4.16 -19.79
CA ARG A 148 20.64 3.53 -20.93
C ARG A 148 19.68 3.38 -22.09
#